data_AF-A0A0V0HXU7-F1
#
_entry.id   AF-A0A0V0HXU7-F1
#
_cell.length_a   1.000
_cell.length_b   1.000
_cell.length_c   1.000
_cell.angle_alpha   90.00
_cell.angle_beta   90.00
_cell.angle_gamma   90.00
#
_symmetry.space_group_name_H-M   'P 1'
#
loop_
_entity.id
_entity.type
_entity.pdbx_description
1 polymer ?
#
loop_
_entity_poly.entity_id
_entity_poly.type
_entity_poly.pdbx_seq_one_letter_code
_entity_poly.pdbx_strand_id
1 'polypeptide(L)'
;MDSWNEWVEQTLEKLESRKLLRSLRPIHLSDDNSHTDEFECFDGLRQWDRASVEVEISETTFQKWLQDIPSPGDDLGGSGVAYTEAGTSAGGFRKLILFSGNDYLGLSSHPSVIKAATQAVQKHGMGPRGSALICGYTNYHRLLESSLAELKSKEDCLLCPTGFSANMAFMTAVGNVSLLLAKDSQPSIDERIAVFSDALNHASIIDGIRLAEKQKSIAAFVYQHCDMHHLNELLTNCPMKKKVVITDSLFSMDGDFAPLVELVKLRKKHGFLLAIDDAHATFVCGKTGGGAAELFNCISDVDICIGTLSKAGGCHGGYIACSKKWKQLIQSRGRSFIFSTSTPVPIAAAAHAAVIVAKKEMWRRRAIWNRVQDFRDLTGIPITSPIISLIVGSEAKALQASRHLLEFGFHITAIRPPTV
;
A
#
# COMPACT_ATOMS: atom_id res chain seq x y z
N MET A 1 -24.77 0.61 9.51
CA MET A 1 -23.55 -0.07 10.02
C MET A 1 -23.91 -1.44 10.59
N ASP A 2 -25.06 -1.55 11.26
CA ASP A 2 -25.49 -2.75 11.98
C ASP A 2 -25.51 -4.03 11.14
N SER A 3 -26.02 -3.98 9.90
CA SER A 3 -26.16 -5.21 9.08
C SER A 3 -24.84 -5.87 8.66
N TRP A 4 -23.78 -5.11 8.38
CA TRP A 4 -22.48 -5.73 8.02
C TRP A 4 -21.80 -6.36 9.24
N ASN A 5 -21.91 -5.74 10.40
CA ASN A 5 -21.40 -6.32 11.65
C ASN A 5 -22.13 -7.64 11.97
N GLU A 6 -23.45 -7.69 11.80
CA GLU A 6 -24.25 -8.92 11.97
C GLU A 6 -23.83 -10.02 10.98
N TRP A 7 -23.67 -9.72 9.69
CA TRP A 7 -23.24 -10.74 8.72
C TRP A 7 -21.84 -11.27 9.01
N VAL A 8 -20.91 -10.41 9.42
CA VAL A 8 -19.57 -10.85 9.81
C VAL A 8 -19.63 -11.71 11.06
N GLU A 9 -20.42 -11.35 12.06
CA GLU A 9 -20.61 -12.13 13.29
C GLU A 9 -21.20 -13.52 13.01
N GLN A 10 -22.29 -13.61 12.25
CA GLN A 10 -22.87 -14.88 11.82
C GLN A 10 -21.87 -15.73 11.02
N THR A 11 -21.03 -15.08 10.21
CA THR A 11 -19.97 -15.76 9.46
C THR A 11 -18.92 -16.35 10.39
N LEU A 12 -18.51 -15.60 11.42
CA LEU A 12 -17.56 -16.05 12.43
C LEU A 12 -18.12 -17.21 13.26
N GLU A 13 -19.38 -17.14 13.70
CA GLU A 13 -20.07 -18.24 14.39
C GLU A 13 -20.14 -19.51 13.53
N LYS A 14 -20.40 -19.36 12.23
CA LYS A 14 -20.40 -20.50 11.29
C LYS A 14 -19.00 -21.07 11.07
N LEU A 15 -17.95 -20.24 11.13
CA LEU A 15 -16.57 -20.73 11.09
C LEU A 15 -16.19 -21.45 12.39
N GLU A 16 -16.61 -20.92 13.53
CA GLU A 16 -16.35 -21.50 14.85
C GLU A 16 -17.04 -22.86 15.02
N SER A 17 -18.33 -22.96 14.70
CA SER A 17 -19.08 -24.23 14.72
C SER A 17 -18.46 -25.31 13.81
N ARG A 18 -17.77 -24.89 12.75
CA ARG A 18 -17.03 -25.79 11.83
C ARG A 18 -15.57 -26.01 12.24
N LYS A 19 -15.09 -25.40 13.34
CA LYS A 19 -13.69 -25.41 13.79
C LYS A 19 -12.71 -24.89 12.72
N LEU A 20 -13.16 -23.91 11.93
CA LEU A 20 -12.39 -23.27 10.85
C LEU A 20 -11.94 -21.84 11.21
N LEU A 21 -12.32 -21.34 12.38
CA LEU A 21 -11.83 -20.07 12.89
C LEU A 21 -10.33 -20.19 13.17
N ARG A 22 -9.54 -19.28 12.60
CA ARG A 22 -8.08 -19.27 12.77
C ARG A 22 -7.69 -18.21 13.77
N SER A 23 -6.61 -18.46 14.50
CA SER A 23 -6.03 -17.50 15.43
C SER A 23 -4.52 -17.43 15.24
N LEU A 24 -4.00 -16.20 15.32
CA LEU A 24 -2.56 -15.94 15.41
C LEU A 24 -2.05 -16.42 16.77
N ARG A 25 -0.84 -17.00 16.77
CA ARG A 25 -0.16 -17.49 17.99
C ARG A 25 1.18 -16.76 18.11
N PRO A 26 1.24 -15.64 18.84
CA PRO A 26 2.46 -14.85 18.94
C PRO A 26 3.59 -15.65 19.59
N ILE A 27 4.71 -15.75 18.87
CA ILE A 27 5.97 -16.20 19.41
C ILE A 27 6.66 -15.00 20.05
N HIS A 28 6.89 -15.07 21.36
CA HIS A 28 7.65 -14.05 22.06
C HIS A 28 9.14 -14.22 21.72
N LEU A 29 9.72 -13.23 21.06
CA LEU A 29 11.16 -13.09 20.91
C LEU A 29 11.65 -12.22 22.07
N SER A 30 12.48 -12.79 22.93
CA SER A 30 12.97 -12.14 24.16
C SER A 30 13.87 -10.97 23.81
N ASP A 31 13.50 -9.81 24.35
CA ASP A 31 14.33 -8.61 24.32
C ASP A 31 15.00 -8.48 25.69
N ASP A 32 16.26 -8.93 25.82
CA ASP A 32 17.03 -8.80 27.08
C ASP A 32 17.34 -7.34 27.47
N ASN A 33 16.83 -6.36 26.73
CA ASN A 33 16.80 -4.96 27.13
C ASN A 33 15.54 -4.30 26.55
N SER A 34 14.70 -3.81 27.46
CA SER A 34 13.50 -2.96 27.30
C SER A 34 13.33 -2.27 25.93
N HIS A 35 12.19 -2.53 25.28
CA HIS A 35 11.63 -1.81 24.12
C HIS A 35 11.24 -0.33 24.39
N THR A 36 12.05 0.39 25.16
CA THR A 36 11.95 1.83 25.38
C THR A 36 13.17 2.55 24.83
N ASP A 37 13.84 2.00 23.81
CA ASP A 37 14.74 2.80 23.00
C ASP A 37 13.86 3.85 22.29
N GLU A 38 13.87 5.09 22.80
CA GLU A 38 13.27 6.22 22.11
C GLU A 38 13.85 6.26 20.69
N PHE A 39 13.00 6.01 19.68
CA PHE A 39 13.39 6.24 18.30
C PHE A 39 13.80 7.70 18.17
N GLU A 40 15.07 7.92 17.86
CA GLU A 40 15.62 9.25 17.62
C GLU A 40 14.79 9.89 16.49
N CYS A 41 14.35 11.11 16.75
CA CYS A 41 13.64 11.93 15.80
C CYS A 41 14.39 13.24 15.62
N PHE A 42 14.20 13.86 14.46
CA PHE A 42 14.86 15.08 14.04
C PHE A 42 13.81 16.13 13.70
N ASP A 43 14.18 17.41 13.76
CA ASP A 43 13.26 18.54 13.50
C ASP A 43 13.33 19.08 12.07
N GLY A 44 14.10 18.43 11.19
CA GLY A 44 14.27 18.86 9.80
C GLY A 44 15.16 17.94 8.98
N LEU A 45 15.30 18.28 7.70
CA LEU A 45 16.10 17.54 6.72
C LEU A 45 17.56 17.38 7.19
N ARG A 46 18.11 16.20 6.97
CA ARG A 46 19.49 15.81 7.24
C ARG A 46 20.18 15.40 5.93
N GLN A 47 21.51 15.32 5.97
CA GLN A 47 22.30 14.96 4.79
C GLN A 47 21.95 13.54 4.29
N TRP A 48 21.67 12.60 5.19
CA TRP A 48 21.33 11.23 4.84
C TRP A 48 19.96 11.08 4.16
N ASP A 49 19.05 12.05 4.29
CA ASP A 49 17.76 12.01 3.57
C ASP A 49 17.98 11.96 2.04
N ARG A 50 19.10 12.50 1.55
CA ARG A 50 19.49 12.45 0.13
C ARG A 50 19.74 11.03 -0.38
N ALA A 51 20.17 10.12 0.49
CA ALA A 51 20.45 8.73 0.11
C ALA A 51 19.20 7.97 -0.34
N SER A 52 17.99 8.46 -0.03
CA SER A 52 16.73 7.86 -0.49
C SER A 52 16.41 8.15 -1.96
N VAL A 53 17.07 9.16 -2.57
CA VAL A 53 16.78 9.62 -3.93
C VAL A 53 18.01 9.73 -4.83
N GLU A 54 19.23 9.79 -4.28
CA GLU A 54 20.46 9.81 -5.08
C GLU A 54 20.90 8.38 -5.42
N VAL A 55 21.10 8.12 -6.71
CA VAL A 55 21.59 6.83 -7.21
C VAL A 55 22.77 7.03 -8.16
N GLU A 56 23.58 6.00 -8.31
CA GLU A 56 24.69 5.96 -9.26
C GLU A 56 24.48 4.82 -10.25
N ILE A 57 24.68 5.10 -11.53
CA ILE A 57 24.67 4.09 -12.59
C ILE A 57 25.95 4.16 -13.41
N SER A 58 26.36 3.04 -14.00
CA SER A 58 27.50 3.03 -14.91
C SER A 58 27.21 3.87 -16.16
N GLU A 59 28.25 4.48 -16.76
CA GLU A 59 28.11 5.21 -18.02
C GLU A 59 27.52 4.32 -19.12
N THR A 60 27.89 3.04 -19.17
CA THR A 60 27.31 2.07 -20.11
C THR A 60 25.81 1.88 -19.90
N THR A 61 25.36 1.76 -18.65
CA THR A 61 23.93 1.66 -18.32
C THR A 61 23.21 2.95 -18.71
N PHE A 62 23.79 4.11 -18.43
CA PHE A 62 23.24 5.41 -18.79
C PHE A 62 23.03 5.53 -20.31
N GLN A 63 24.04 5.19 -21.11
CA GLN A 63 23.94 5.22 -22.58
C GLN A 63 22.89 4.24 -23.11
N LYS A 64 22.76 3.04 -22.51
CA LYS A 64 21.70 2.08 -22.86
C LYS A 64 20.31 2.64 -22.59
N TRP A 65 20.11 3.28 -21.43
CA TRP A 65 18.83 3.89 -21.07
C TRP A 65 18.46 5.05 -22.01
N LEU A 66 19.44 5.88 -22.41
CA LEU A 66 19.19 6.95 -23.40
C LEU A 66 18.77 6.42 -24.78
N GLN A 67 19.14 5.18 -25.12
CA GLN A 67 18.83 4.55 -26.39
C GLN A 67 17.66 3.56 -26.31
N ASP A 68 16.99 3.46 -25.16
CA ASP A 68 15.96 2.45 -24.84
C ASP A 68 16.40 1.01 -25.15
N ILE A 69 17.70 0.73 -24.99
CA ILE A 69 18.24 -0.62 -25.18
C ILE A 69 17.86 -1.45 -23.95
N PRO A 70 17.10 -2.55 -24.12
CA PRO A 70 16.75 -3.41 -23.00
C PRO A 70 18.01 -3.98 -22.33
N SER A 71 18.00 -3.94 -20.99
CA SER A 71 19.03 -4.57 -20.17
C SER A 71 18.57 -5.97 -19.74
N PRO A 72 19.42 -7.00 -19.86
CA PRO A 72 19.13 -8.31 -19.26
C PRO A 72 19.26 -8.30 -17.73
N GLY A 73 19.74 -7.21 -17.10
CA GLY A 73 19.99 -7.10 -15.66
C GLY A 73 21.44 -7.37 -15.23
N ASP A 74 22.26 -7.94 -16.12
CA ASP A 74 23.67 -8.28 -15.87
C ASP A 74 24.66 -7.16 -16.27
N ASP A 75 24.16 -5.94 -16.48
CA ASP A 75 24.95 -4.80 -16.95
C ASP A 75 25.95 -4.26 -15.93
N LEU A 76 25.78 -4.66 -14.66
CA LEU A 76 26.76 -4.44 -13.60
C LEU A 76 27.90 -5.45 -13.74
N GLY A 77 28.72 -5.25 -14.78
CA GLY A 77 30.09 -5.75 -14.93
C GLY A 77 30.35 -7.16 -14.43
N GLY A 78 30.38 -8.12 -15.36
CA GLY A 78 31.11 -9.36 -15.14
C GLY A 78 32.50 -9.06 -14.56
N SER A 79 32.86 -9.82 -13.52
CA SER A 79 34.22 -9.98 -13.00
C SER A 79 35.15 -10.68 -14.01
N GLY A 80 35.04 -10.32 -15.29
CA GLY A 80 36.00 -10.61 -16.33
C GLY A 80 36.84 -9.38 -16.55
N VAL A 81 37.97 -9.29 -15.86
CA VAL A 81 39.06 -8.39 -16.24
C VAL A 81 39.57 -8.86 -17.61
N ALA A 82 38.93 -8.42 -18.69
CA ALA A 82 39.50 -8.46 -20.01
C ALA A 82 40.45 -7.27 -20.12
N TYR A 83 41.73 -7.50 -19.82
CA TYR A 83 42.80 -6.61 -20.25
C TYR A 83 42.74 -6.56 -21.78
N THR A 84 42.14 -5.50 -22.32
CA THR A 84 42.35 -5.11 -23.71
C THR A 84 43.52 -4.13 -23.74
N GLU A 85 44.61 -4.53 -24.39
CA GLU A 85 45.72 -3.66 -24.77
C GLU A 85 45.24 -2.63 -25.80
N ALA A 86 44.51 -1.61 -25.35
CA ALA A 86 44.35 -0.32 -26.00
C ALA A 86 43.55 0.57 -25.04
N GLY A 87 44.24 1.50 -24.38
CA GLY A 87 43.68 2.34 -23.33
C GLY A 87 42.38 3.05 -23.73
N THR A 88 41.27 2.65 -23.09
CA THR A 88 40.19 3.52 -22.64
C THR A 88 39.39 2.75 -21.59
N SER A 89 39.68 2.99 -20.31
CA SER A 89 38.79 2.57 -19.23
C SER A 89 37.51 3.41 -19.30
N ALA A 90 36.50 2.97 -20.03
CA ALA A 90 35.18 3.58 -20.11
C ALA A 90 34.35 3.29 -18.83
N GLY A 91 34.95 3.49 -17.64
CA GLY A 91 34.39 3.13 -16.34
C GLY A 91 34.08 4.36 -15.48
N GLY A 92 33.11 5.18 -15.89
CA GLY A 92 32.56 6.26 -15.07
C GLY A 92 31.22 5.88 -14.45
N PHE A 93 30.91 6.42 -13.26
CA PHE A 93 29.57 6.40 -12.69
C PHE A 93 28.93 7.77 -12.82
N ARG A 94 27.64 7.81 -13.17
CA ARG A 94 26.84 9.02 -13.25
C ARG A 94 25.87 9.07 -12.08
N LYS A 95 25.89 10.18 -11.35
CA LYS A 95 24.92 10.47 -10.29
C LYS A 95 23.60 10.92 -10.92
N LEU A 96 22.50 10.35 -10.45
CA LEU A 96 21.14 10.70 -10.83
C LEU A 96 20.30 10.96 -9.58
N ILE A 97 19.24 11.74 -9.75
CA ILE A 97 18.20 11.95 -8.74
C ILE A 97 16.94 11.21 -9.20
N LEU A 98 16.46 10.29 -8.38
CA LEU A 98 15.16 9.64 -8.56
C LEU A 98 14.05 10.66 -8.33
N PHE A 99 13.20 10.87 -9.35
CA PHE A 99 12.02 11.74 -9.25
C PHE A 99 10.70 10.99 -9.51
N SER A 100 10.77 9.66 -9.64
CA SER A 100 9.62 8.75 -9.78
C SER A 100 9.59 7.66 -8.69
N GLY A 101 10.24 7.91 -7.55
CA GLY A 101 10.25 7.02 -6.39
C GLY A 101 9.01 7.18 -5.50
N ASN A 102 8.71 6.14 -4.71
CA ASN A 102 7.57 6.15 -3.78
C ASN A 102 7.96 6.29 -2.30
N ASP A 103 9.24 6.44 -1.96
CA ASP A 103 9.68 6.73 -0.58
C ASP A 103 9.42 8.21 -0.24
N TYR A 104 8.13 8.59 -0.20
CA TYR A 104 7.70 9.98 -0.09
C TYR A 104 8.33 10.72 1.09
N LEU A 105 8.56 10.03 2.21
CA LEU A 105 9.09 10.62 3.44
C LEU A 105 10.60 10.40 3.62
N GLY A 106 11.27 9.67 2.72
CA GLY A 106 12.70 9.33 2.82
C GLY A 106 13.02 8.36 3.96
N LEU A 107 12.03 7.61 4.46
CA LEU A 107 12.19 6.80 5.68
C LEU A 107 13.03 5.54 5.45
N SER A 108 13.23 5.11 4.20
CA SER A 108 14.11 3.97 3.89
C SER A 108 15.57 4.21 4.31
N SER A 109 15.98 5.48 4.38
CA SER A 109 17.33 5.91 4.77
C SER A 109 17.44 6.41 6.21
N HIS A 110 16.34 6.35 6.99
CA HIS A 110 16.27 6.97 8.30
C HIS A 110 17.09 6.18 9.36
N PRO A 111 17.97 6.84 10.15
CA PRO A 111 18.82 6.17 11.14
C PRO A 111 18.06 5.28 12.12
N SER A 112 16.95 5.77 12.69
CA SER A 112 16.11 4.99 13.61
C SER A 112 15.46 3.76 12.96
N VAL A 113 15.11 3.83 11.67
CA VAL A 113 14.52 2.71 10.92
C VAL A 113 15.59 1.65 10.65
N ILE A 114 16.78 2.09 10.19
CA ILE A 114 17.94 1.23 9.96
C ILE A 114 18.36 0.54 11.27
N LYS A 115 18.52 1.31 12.36
CA LYS A 115 18.91 0.80 13.67
C LYS A 115 17.96 -0.28 14.17
N ALA A 116 16.64 -0.07 14.04
CA ALA A 116 15.63 -1.06 14.43
C ALA A 116 15.78 -2.37 13.63
N ALA A 117 16.00 -2.28 12.32
CA ALA A 117 16.24 -3.45 11.47
C ALA A 117 17.54 -4.18 11.88
N THR A 118 18.64 -3.44 12.07
CA THR A 118 19.95 -3.97 12.43
C THR A 118 19.94 -4.67 13.79
N GLN A 119 19.30 -4.07 14.80
CA GLN A 119 19.17 -4.71 16.12
C GLN A 119 18.36 -6.00 16.05
N ALA A 120 17.24 -5.99 15.32
CA ALA A 120 16.37 -7.15 15.17
C ALA A 120 17.08 -8.30 14.43
N VAL A 121 17.83 -8.03 13.35
CA VAL A 121 18.57 -9.07 12.62
C VAL A 121 19.73 -9.63 13.44
N GLN A 122 20.46 -8.79 14.18
CA GLN A 122 21.55 -9.24 15.05
C GLN A 122 21.06 -10.17 16.17
N LYS A 123 19.90 -9.87 16.75
CA LYS A 123 19.33 -10.66 17.86
C LYS A 123 18.57 -11.90 17.41
N HIS A 124 17.81 -11.80 16.32
CA HIS A 124 16.79 -12.80 15.96
C HIS A 124 16.96 -13.38 14.55
N GLY A 125 17.93 -12.90 13.77
CA GLY A 125 18.11 -13.26 12.37
C GLY A 125 17.00 -12.74 11.45
N MET A 126 16.88 -13.36 10.27
CA MET A 126 15.98 -12.92 9.19
C MET A 126 14.56 -13.51 9.26
N GLY A 127 14.26 -14.38 10.24
CA GLY A 127 13.00 -15.12 10.31
C GLY A 127 11.75 -14.25 10.05
N PRO A 128 10.63 -14.82 9.61
CA PRO A 128 10.07 -15.96 10.31
C PRO A 128 10.30 -17.32 9.66
N ARG A 129 10.07 -18.38 10.44
CA ARG A 129 10.19 -19.80 10.04
C ARG A 129 8.98 -20.32 9.24
N GLY A 130 8.08 -19.43 8.78
CA GLY A 130 6.86 -19.80 8.05
C GLY A 130 5.78 -18.71 8.01
N SER A 131 4.55 -19.12 7.69
CA SER A 131 3.37 -18.25 7.68
C SER A 131 2.91 -17.87 9.09
N ALA A 132 2.14 -16.78 9.18
CA ALA A 132 1.75 -16.17 10.46
C ALA A 132 0.91 -17.13 11.31
N LEU A 133 0.12 -17.97 10.66
CA LEU A 133 -0.77 -18.95 11.31
C LEU A 133 -0.07 -20.22 11.79
N ILE A 134 1.17 -20.49 11.34
CA ILE A 134 1.90 -21.70 11.71
C ILE A 134 2.95 -21.39 12.77
N CYS A 135 3.96 -20.60 12.42
CA CYS A 135 5.08 -20.27 13.31
C CYS A 135 5.80 -18.97 12.94
N GLY A 136 5.13 -18.09 12.19
CA GLY A 136 5.74 -16.88 11.67
C GLY A 136 5.32 -15.58 12.34
N TYR A 137 4.33 -15.62 13.24
CA TYR A 137 3.84 -14.42 13.92
C TYR A 137 4.55 -14.21 15.25
N THR A 138 5.04 -13.00 15.50
CA THR A 138 5.86 -12.65 16.68
C THR A 138 5.36 -11.38 17.37
N ASN A 139 5.91 -11.05 18.54
CA ASN A 139 5.67 -9.77 19.22
C ASN A 139 5.97 -8.54 18.34
N TYR A 140 6.98 -8.58 17.47
CA TYR A 140 7.29 -7.50 16.53
C TYR A 140 6.14 -7.25 15.53
N HIS A 141 5.52 -8.32 15.02
CA HIS A 141 4.35 -8.21 14.13
C HIS A 141 3.16 -7.58 14.87
N ARG A 142 2.90 -8.04 16.10
CA ARG A 142 1.81 -7.48 16.92
C ARG A 142 2.00 -6.01 17.26
N LEU A 143 3.25 -5.61 17.55
CA LEU A 143 3.60 -4.23 17.86
C LEU A 143 3.36 -3.31 16.66
N LEU A 144 3.78 -3.74 15.46
CA LEU A 144 3.52 -3.04 14.22
C LEU A 144 2.02 -2.96 13.91
N GLU A 145 1.27 -4.06 14.00
CA GLU A 145 -0.19 -4.06 13.84
C GLU A 145 -0.87 -3.06 14.79
N SER A 146 -0.47 -3.04 16.05
CA SER A 146 -1.05 -2.12 17.04
C SER A 146 -0.79 -0.66 16.68
N SER A 147 0.43 -0.36 16.23
CA SER A 147 0.82 1.00 15.83
C SER A 147 0.07 1.47 14.58
N LEU A 148 -0.13 0.58 13.61
CA LEU A 148 -0.91 0.86 12.41
C LEU A 148 -2.41 1.01 12.69
N ALA A 149 -2.96 0.17 13.58
CA ALA A 149 -4.35 0.29 14.03
C ALA A 149 -4.59 1.66 14.69
N GLU A 150 -3.68 2.08 15.58
CA GLU A 150 -3.72 3.39 16.23
C GLU A 150 -3.63 4.54 15.20
N LEU A 151 -2.65 4.49 14.29
CA LEU A 151 -2.48 5.49 13.22
C LEU A 151 -3.76 5.67 12.38
N LYS A 152 -4.41 4.56 12.04
CA LYS A 152 -5.64 4.56 11.22
C LYS A 152 -6.91 4.75 12.03
N SER A 153 -6.80 4.90 13.36
CA SER A 153 -7.92 4.97 14.31
C SER A 153 -8.92 3.81 14.11
N LYS A 154 -8.40 2.58 14.08
CA LYS A 154 -9.17 1.33 13.98
C LYS A 154 -8.88 0.43 15.18
N GLU A 155 -9.79 -0.50 15.43
CA GLU A 155 -9.69 -1.38 16.61
C GLU A 155 -8.50 -2.34 16.52
N ASP A 156 -8.18 -2.81 15.31
CA ASP A 156 -7.05 -3.70 15.07
C ASP A 156 -6.55 -3.59 13.62
N CYS A 157 -5.44 -4.28 13.35
CA CYS A 157 -4.80 -4.35 12.06
C CYS A 157 -4.29 -5.76 11.80
N LEU A 158 -4.30 -6.18 10.53
CA LEU A 158 -3.69 -7.43 10.06
C LEU A 158 -2.55 -7.13 9.10
N LEU A 159 -1.36 -7.65 9.36
CA LEU A 159 -0.24 -7.56 8.42
C LEU A 159 -0.37 -8.56 7.28
N CYS A 160 -0.01 -8.10 6.08
CA CYS A 160 0.05 -8.89 4.86
C CYS A 160 1.43 -8.70 4.20
N PRO A 161 1.90 -9.65 3.37
CA PRO A 161 3.19 -9.53 2.70
C PRO A 161 3.39 -8.22 1.93
N THR A 162 2.36 -7.71 1.24
CA THR A 162 2.39 -6.48 0.44
C THR A 162 1.02 -5.80 0.44
N GLY A 163 0.93 -4.54 0.01
CA GLY A 163 -0.37 -3.88 -0.20
C GLY A 163 -1.22 -4.64 -1.25
N PHE A 164 -0.57 -5.22 -2.26
CA PHE A 164 -1.23 -6.08 -3.23
C PHE A 164 -1.89 -7.29 -2.57
N SER A 165 -1.16 -8.00 -1.70
CA SER A 165 -1.71 -9.18 -1.01
C SER A 165 -2.78 -8.81 0.01
N ALA A 166 -2.71 -7.61 0.61
CA ALA A 166 -3.75 -7.09 1.50
C ALA A 166 -5.10 -6.92 0.78
N ASN A 167 -5.12 -6.28 -0.40
CA ASN A 167 -6.33 -6.16 -1.22
C ASN A 167 -6.92 -7.53 -1.60
N MET A 168 -6.08 -8.47 -2.04
CA MET A 168 -6.54 -9.83 -2.34
C MET A 168 -7.10 -10.56 -1.11
N ALA A 169 -6.49 -10.39 0.06
CA ALA A 169 -6.93 -11.02 1.30
C ALA A 169 -8.30 -10.49 1.71
N PHE A 170 -8.47 -9.16 1.63
CA PHE A 170 -9.74 -8.51 1.89
C PHE A 170 -10.84 -9.00 0.94
N MET A 171 -10.61 -8.92 -0.38
CA MET A 171 -11.64 -9.28 -1.36
C MET A 171 -12.06 -10.75 -1.27
N THR A 172 -11.12 -11.65 -1.03
CA THR A 172 -11.45 -13.07 -0.81
C THR A 172 -12.21 -13.30 0.49
N ALA A 173 -11.88 -12.59 1.58
CA ALA A 173 -12.61 -12.68 2.84
C ALA A 173 -14.05 -12.14 2.71
N VAL A 174 -14.26 -11.03 2.00
CA VAL A 174 -15.58 -10.46 1.69
C VAL A 174 -16.44 -11.50 0.97
N GLY A 175 -15.95 -12.08 -0.14
CA GLY A 175 -16.71 -13.12 -0.86
C GLY A 175 -17.10 -14.32 0.01
N ASN A 176 -16.24 -14.68 0.98
CA ASN A 176 -16.53 -15.77 1.89
C ASN A 176 -17.71 -15.51 2.84
N VAL A 177 -18.08 -14.25 3.11
CA VAL A 177 -19.31 -13.92 3.85
C VAL A 177 -20.53 -14.46 3.11
N SER A 178 -20.64 -14.22 1.80
CA SER A 178 -21.75 -14.74 0.98
C SER A 178 -21.72 -16.27 0.92
N LEU A 179 -20.56 -16.88 0.65
CA LEU A 179 -20.42 -18.34 0.55
C LEU A 179 -20.79 -19.06 1.85
N LEU A 180 -20.43 -18.49 2.99
CA LEU A 180 -20.72 -19.09 4.28
C LEU A 180 -22.16 -18.83 4.69
N LEU A 181 -22.76 -17.68 4.40
CA LEU A 181 -24.14 -17.41 4.79
C LEU A 181 -25.19 -17.91 3.80
N ALA A 182 -24.80 -18.41 2.63
CA ALA A 182 -25.71 -19.00 1.65
C ALA A 182 -26.52 -20.16 2.27
N LYS A 183 -27.80 -20.23 1.89
CA LYS A 183 -28.69 -21.34 2.28
C LYS A 183 -28.31 -22.64 1.59
N ASP A 184 -27.97 -22.55 0.31
CA ASP A 184 -27.55 -23.67 -0.52
C ASP A 184 -26.02 -23.74 -0.65
N SER A 185 -25.52 -24.79 -1.32
CA SER A 185 -24.09 -24.99 -1.58
C SER A 185 -23.42 -23.86 -2.38
N GLN A 186 -24.21 -23.04 -3.08
CA GLN A 186 -23.77 -21.86 -3.81
C GLN A 186 -24.75 -20.70 -3.59
N PRO A 187 -24.27 -19.46 -3.42
CA PRO A 187 -25.15 -18.31 -3.24
C PRO A 187 -25.94 -18.04 -4.53
N SER A 188 -27.23 -17.85 -4.36
CA SER A 188 -28.11 -17.26 -5.38
C SER A 188 -27.66 -15.83 -5.72
N ILE A 189 -28.14 -15.28 -6.84
CA ILE A 189 -27.70 -13.97 -7.35
C ILE A 189 -27.95 -12.86 -6.30
N ASP A 190 -29.05 -12.93 -5.56
CA ASP A 190 -29.43 -11.98 -4.52
C ASP A 190 -28.67 -12.18 -3.19
N GLU A 191 -28.11 -13.36 -2.95
CA GLU A 191 -27.25 -13.66 -1.79
C GLU A 191 -25.78 -13.25 -1.98
N ARG A 192 -25.36 -13.01 -3.23
CA ARG A 192 -24.03 -12.49 -3.56
C ARG A 192 -23.82 -11.08 -3.00
N ILE A 193 -22.57 -10.69 -2.94
CA ILE A 193 -22.17 -9.33 -2.55
C ILE A 193 -21.95 -8.50 -3.80
N ALA A 194 -22.63 -7.36 -3.91
CA ALA A 194 -22.35 -6.37 -4.94
C ALA A 194 -21.12 -5.56 -4.55
N VAL A 195 -20.09 -5.56 -5.39
CA VAL A 195 -18.86 -4.78 -5.18
C VAL A 195 -18.79 -3.68 -6.22
N PHE A 196 -18.79 -2.43 -5.78
CA PHE A 196 -18.66 -1.25 -6.61
C PHE A 196 -17.22 -0.78 -6.58
N SER A 197 -16.55 -0.80 -7.73
CA SER A 197 -15.14 -0.45 -7.90
C SER A 197 -15.02 0.78 -8.79
N ASP A 198 -14.15 1.72 -8.41
CA ASP A 198 -13.76 2.80 -9.31
C ASP A 198 -13.08 2.20 -10.56
N ALA A 199 -13.25 2.84 -11.71
CA ALA A 199 -12.67 2.42 -12.97
C ALA A 199 -11.13 2.43 -12.98
N LEU A 200 -10.51 3.30 -12.19
CA LEU A 200 -9.05 3.46 -12.11
C LEU A 200 -8.43 2.82 -10.86
N ASN A 201 -9.19 1.99 -10.15
CA ASN A 201 -8.66 1.26 -9.00
C ASN A 201 -7.41 0.45 -9.36
N HIS A 202 -6.47 0.42 -8.43
CA HIS A 202 -5.24 -0.35 -8.59
C HIS A 202 -5.48 -1.83 -8.93
N ALA A 203 -4.60 -2.39 -9.76
CA ALA A 203 -4.68 -3.77 -10.26
C ALA A 203 -4.90 -4.82 -9.15
N SER A 204 -4.36 -4.61 -7.95
CA SER A 204 -4.57 -5.53 -6.82
C SER A 204 -6.02 -5.63 -6.36
N ILE A 205 -6.79 -4.54 -6.45
CA ILE A 205 -8.22 -4.53 -6.14
C ILE A 205 -8.96 -5.32 -7.22
N ILE A 206 -8.68 -5.00 -8.49
CA ILE A 206 -9.27 -5.66 -9.66
C ILE A 206 -9.02 -7.17 -9.62
N ASP A 207 -7.79 -7.60 -9.35
CA ASP A 207 -7.43 -9.01 -9.28
C ASP A 207 -8.08 -9.72 -8.07
N GLY A 208 -8.21 -9.01 -6.95
CA GLY A 208 -8.96 -9.49 -5.78
C GLY A 208 -10.45 -9.71 -6.11
N ILE A 209 -11.08 -8.76 -6.81
CA ILE A 209 -12.47 -8.85 -7.28
C ILE A 209 -12.63 -10.03 -8.22
N ARG A 210 -11.82 -10.12 -9.28
CA ARG A 210 -11.87 -11.21 -10.26
C ARG A 210 -11.74 -12.59 -9.62
N LEU A 211 -10.85 -12.72 -8.63
CA LEU A 211 -10.68 -13.98 -7.89
C LEU A 211 -11.94 -14.36 -7.08
N ALA A 212 -12.63 -13.38 -6.50
CA ALA A 212 -13.87 -13.61 -5.75
C ALA A 212 -15.09 -13.84 -6.67
N GLU A 213 -15.13 -13.22 -7.85
CA GLU A 213 -16.14 -13.47 -8.89
C GLU A 213 -16.04 -14.88 -9.46
N LYS A 214 -14.82 -15.40 -9.67
CA LYS A 214 -14.60 -16.79 -10.08
C LYS A 214 -15.19 -17.80 -9.10
N GLN A 215 -15.28 -17.43 -7.81
CA GLN A 215 -15.92 -18.23 -6.76
C GLN A 215 -17.45 -18.04 -6.70
N LYS A 216 -18.03 -17.27 -7.63
CA LYS A 216 -19.46 -16.92 -7.71
C LYS A 216 -20.00 -16.27 -6.43
N SER A 217 -19.12 -15.66 -5.64
CA SER A 217 -19.44 -15.13 -4.31
C SER A 217 -19.78 -13.63 -4.29
N ILE A 218 -19.33 -12.92 -5.32
CA ILE A 218 -19.57 -11.50 -5.52
C ILE A 218 -20.02 -11.24 -6.97
N ALA A 219 -20.53 -10.04 -7.22
CA ALA A 219 -20.74 -9.49 -8.56
C ALA A 219 -20.14 -8.07 -8.59
N ALA A 220 -19.27 -7.79 -9.56
CA ALA A 220 -18.62 -6.49 -9.69
C ALA A 220 -19.45 -5.51 -10.52
N PHE A 221 -19.42 -4.24 -10.10
CA PHE A 221 -19.97 -3.09 -10.81
C PHE A 221 -18.87 -2.03 -10.88
N VAL A 222 -18.51 -1.59 -12.07
CA VAL A 222 -17.49 -0.56 -12.24
C VAL A 222 -18.20 0.77 -12.48
N TYR A 223 -17.94 1.76 -11.62
CA TYR A 223 -18.43 3.13 -11.83
C TYR A 223 -17.34 3.97 -12.50
N GLN A 224 -17.76 5.06 -13.13
CA GLN A 224 -16.82 5.96 -13.81
C GLN A 224 -15.95 6.65 -12.76
N HIS A 225 -14.70 6.89 -13.10
CA HIS A 225 -13.71 7.40 -12.17
C HIS A 225 -14.19 8.66 -11.44
N CYS A 226 -14.20 8.62 -10.11
CA CYS A 226 -14.66 9.71 -9.24
C CYS A 226 -16.11 10.19 -9.50
N ASP A 227 -16.93 9.45 -10.26
CA ASP A 227 -18.30 9.81 -10.61
C ASP A 227 -19.32 9.27 -9.59
N MET A 228 -19.66 10.12 -8.63
CA MET A 228 -20.62 9.81 -7.57
C MET A 228 -22.07 9.75 -8.06
N HIS A 229 -22.38 10.32 -9.22
CA HIS A 229 -23.71 10.20 -9.82
C HIS A 229 -23.90 8.80 -10.37
N HIS A 230 -22.97 8.34 -11.20
CA HIS A 230 -22.99 6.99 -11.76
C HIS A 230 -22.93 5.92 -10.65
N LEU A 231 -22.08 6.11 -9.62
CA LEU A 231 -22.08 5.21 -8.46
C LEU A 231 -23.46 5.16 -7.77
N ASN A 232 -24.11 6.31 -7.56
CA ASN A 232 -25.43 6.36 -6.94
C ASN A 232 -26.50 5.66 -7.79
N GLU A 233 -26.45 5.77 -9.11
CA GLU A 233 -27.36 5.05 -10.02
C GLU A 233 -27.18 3.53 -9.88
N LEU A 234 -25.94 3.04 -9.94
CA LEU A 234 -25.63 1.62 -9.79
C LEU A 234 -26.07 1.09 -8.41
N LEU A 235 -25.83 1.85 -7.34
CA LEU A 235 -26.27 1.49 -5.98
C LEU A 235 -27.79 1.41 -5.86
N THR A 236 -28.51 2.37 -6.46
CA THR A 236 -29.98 2.45 -6.42
C THR A 236 -30.62 1.29 -7.16
N ASN A 237 -30.06 0.91 -8.33
CA ASN A 237 -30.60 -0.16 -9.17
C ASN A 237 -30.14 -1.56 -8.75
N CYS A 238 -29.23 -1.67 -7.77
CA CYS A 238 -28.67 -2.95 -7.34
C CYS A 238 -29.61 -3.72 -6.38
N PRO A 239 -30.12 -4.90 -6.77
CA PRO A 239 -31.07 -5.67 -5.95
C PRO A 239 -30.38 -6.40 -4.78
N MET A 240 -29.06 -6.61 -4.83
CA MET A 240 -28.32 -7.28 -3.76
C MET A 240 -28.32 -6.46 -2.47
N LYS A 241 -28.53 -7.14 -1.34
CA LYS A 241 -28.56 -6.52 0.00
C LYS A 241 -27.17 -6.17 0.51
N LYS A 242 -26.18 -7.04 0.27
CA LYS A 242 -24.81 -6.85 0.74
C LYS A 242 -24.05 -6.04 -0.30
N LYS A 243 -23.75 -4.79 0.02
CA LYS A 243 -23.05 -3.85 -0.88
C LYS A 243 -21.71 -3.44 -0.28
N VAL A 244 -20.66 -3.41 -1.10
CA VAL A 244 -19.31 -2.94 -0.77
C VAL A 244 -18.90 -1.90 -1.80
N VAL A 245 -18.42 -0.74 -1.36
CA VAL A 245 -17.71 0.20 -2.23
C VAL A 245 -16.23 0.13 -1.87
N ILE A 246 -15.38 -0.09 -2.87
CA ILE A 246 -13.92 -0.10 -2.72
C ILE A 246 -13.29 0.87 -3.71
N THR A 247 -12.37 1.70 -3.22
CA THR A 247 -11.67 2.70 -4.03
C THR A 247 -10.23 2.90 -3.55
N ASP A 248 -9.31 3.18 -4.46
CA ASP A 248 -8.09 3.91 -4.10
C ASP A 248 -8.53 5.27 -3.54
N SER A 249 -7.84 5.73 -2.49
CA SER A 249 -8.15 7.02 -1.86
C SER A 249 -7.36 8.18 -2.46
N LEU A 250 -6.16 7.90 -2.96
CA LEU A 250 -5.31 8.77 -3.76
C LEU A 250 -4.80 7.94 -4.93
N PHE A 251 -5.23 8.27 -6.15
CA PHE A 251 -4.95 7.48 -7.34
C PHE A 251 -3.51 7.71 -7.79
N SER A 252 -2.83 6.59 -8.10
CA SER A 252 -1.38 6.57 -8.27
C SER A 252 -0.86 7.32 -9.49
N MET A 253 -1.67 7.41 -10.54
CA MET A 253 -1.25 7.95 -11.84
C MET A 253 -1.68 9.40 -12.04
N ASP A 254 -2.93 9.72 -11.68
CA ASP A 254 -3.48 11.08 -11.86
C ASP A 254 -3.22 11.98 -10.65
N GLY A 255 -2.99 11.40 -9.47
CA GLY A 255 -2.72 12.14 -8.24
C GLY A 255 -3.94 12.86 -7.67
N ASP A 256 -5.14 12.53 -8.12
CA ASP A 256 -6.40 13.00 -7.57
C ASP A 256 -6.85 12.12 -6.39
N PHE A 257 -7.70 12.69 -5.55
CA PHE A 257 -8.29 11.98 -4.41
C PHE A 257 -9.68 11.47 -4.76
N ALA A 258 -10.03 10.28 -4.28
CA ALA A 258 -11.42 9.85 -4.30
C ALA A 258 -12.30 10.85 -3.53
N PRO A 259 -13.54 11.11 -3.99
CA PRO A 259 -14.45 12.06 -3.35
C PRO A 259 -15.03 11.47 -2.06
N LEU A 260 -14.19 11.35 -1.01
CA LEU A 260 -14.52 10.64 0.23
C LEU A 260 -15.73 11.25 0.95
N VAL A 261 -15.88 12.58 0.93
CA VAL A 261 -17.01 13.26 1.56
C VAL A 261 -18.34 12.85 0.91
N GLU A 262 -18.37 12.77 -0.41
CA GLU A 262 -19.53 12.33 -1.20
C GLU A 262 -19.78 10.83 -1.04
N LEU A 263 -18.73 10.01 -1.03
CA LEU A 263 -18.81 8.57 -0.74
C LEU A 263 -19.46 8.32 0.63
N VAL A 264 -19.11 9.10 1.64
CA VAL A 264 -19.76 9.02 2.97
C VAL A 264 -21.23 9.38 2.91
N LYS A 265 -21.63 10.40 2.13
CA LYS A 265 -23.05 10.73 1.92
C LYS A 265 -23.80 9.56 1.27
N LEU A 266 -23.23 8.95 0.24
CA LEU A 266 -23.81 7.77 -0.42
C LEU A 266 -23.84 6.56 0.51
N ARG A 267 -22.82 6.37 1.35
CA ARG A 267 -22.78 5.30 2.36
C ARG A 267 -23.95 5.42 3.33
N LYS A 268 -24.22 6.64 3.82
CA LYS A 268 -25.36 6.90 4.72
C LYS A 268 -26.70 6.64 4.03
N LYS A 269 -26.82 6.95 2.73
CA LYS A 269 -28.03 6.70 1.93
C LYS A 269 -28.27 5.20 1.65
N HIS A 270 -27.23 4.46 1.28
CA HIS A 270 -27.35 3.11 0.71
C HIS A 270 -26.91 1.98 1.64
N GLY A 271 -26.23 2.28 2.75
CA GLY A 271 -25.86 1.29 3.78
C GLY A 271 -24.80 0.27 3.33
N PHE A 272 -23.79 0.69 2.59
CA PHE A 272 -22.70 -0.20 2.14
C PHE A 272 -21.49 -0.22 3.09
N LEU A 273 -20.66 -1.26 2.98
CA LEU A 273 -19.32 -1.31 3.58
C LEU A 273 -18.37 -0.46 2.73
N LEU A 274 -17.66 0.49 3.35
CA LEU A 274 -16.68 1.32 2.66
C LEU A 274 -15.25 0.85 2.96
N ALA A 275 -14.57 0.39 1.92
CA ALA A 275 -13.15 0.06 1.95
C ALA A 275 -12.35 1.05 1.11
N ILE A 276 -11.19 1.49 1.61
CA ILE A 276 -10.27 2.31 0.82
C ILE A 276 -8.89 1.67 0.78
N ASP A 277 -8.22 1.78 -0.37
CA ASP A 277 -6.77 1.61 -0.48
C ASP A 277 -6.09 2.97 -0.31
N ASP A 278 -5.30 3.07 0.76
CA ASP A 278 -4.64 4.29 1.20
C ASP A 278 -3.12 4.18 1.04
N ALA A 279 -2.65 3.33 0.13
CA ALA A 279 -1.23 3.09 -0.13
C ALA A 279 -0.45 4.36 -0.50
N HIS A 280 -1.04 5.31 -1.23
CA HIS A 280 -0.39 6.57 -1.59
C HIS A 280 -0.64 7.70 -0.59
N ALA A 281 -1.60 7.55 0.33
CA ALA A 281 -2.01 8.61 1.24
C ALA A 281 -1.55 8.40 2.69
N THR A 282 -1.43 7.15 3.16
CA THR A 282 -0.94 6.86 4.52
C THR A 282 0.46 7.46 4.72
N PHE A 283 0.68 8.01 5.92
CA PHE A 283 1.84 8.81 6.35
C PHE A 283 2.04 10.14 5.64
N VAL A 284 1.47 10.36 4.46
CA VAL A 284 1.63 11.57 3.64
C VAL A 284 0.49 12.56 3.88
N CYS A 285 -0.73 12.06 4.04
CA CYS A 285 -1.94 12.83 4.18
C CYS A 285 -2.44 12.84 5.64
N GLY A 286 -3.16 13.91 5.99
CA GLY A 286 -3.71 14.11 7.32
C GLY A 286 -2.71 14.65 8.35
N LYS A 287 -3.24 15.11 9.49
CA LYS A 287 -2.45 15.76 10.54
C LYS A 287 -1.43 14.82 11.15
N THR A 288 -1.85 13.60 11.47
CA THR A 288 -1.00 12.58 12.11
C THR A 288 -0.37 11.60 11.10
N GLY A 289 -0.75 11.68 9.82
CA GLY A 289 -0.35 10.73 8.80
C GLY A 289 -1.32 9.55 8.69
N GLY A 290 -2.54 9.71 9.20
CA GLY A 290 -3.61 8.73 9.17
C GLY A 290 -4.21 8.51 7.79
N GLY A 291 -3.82 9.29 6.77
CA GLY A 291 -4.19 9.09 5.38
C GLY A 291 -5.28 10.01 4.86
N ALA A 292 -5.86 9.67 3.71
CA ALA A 292 -6.87 10.49 3.04
C ALA A 292 -8.13 10.64 3.92
N ALA A 293 -8.53 9.58 4.61
CA ALA A 293 -9.68 9.64 5.51
C ALA A 293 -9.49 10.63 6.68
N GLU A 294 -8.26 10.81 7.16
CA GLU A 294 -7.94 11.85 8.14
C GLU A 294 -7.95 13.23 7.50
N LEU A 295 -7.35 13.37 6.31
CA LEU A 295 -7.32 14.64 5.55
C LEU A 295 -8.74 15.20 5.30
N PHE A 296 -9.70 14.34 4.95
CA PHE A 296 -11.08 14.71 4.66
C PHE A 296 -12.03 14.55 5.86
N ASN A 297 -11.53 14.31 7.07
CA ASN A 297 -12.30 14.18 8.31
C ASN A 297 -13.42 13.11 8.26
N CYS A 298 -13.15 11.97 7.62
CA CYS A 298 -14.10 10.87 7.45
C CYS A 298 -13.61 9.52 7.99
N ILE A 299 -12.64 9.53 8.92
CA ILE A 299 -12.04 8.34 9.54
C ILE A 299 -13.10 7.36 10.07
N SER A 300 -14.12 7.86 10.76
CA SER A 300 -15.19 7.07 11.37
C SER A 300 -16.13 6.42 10.36
N ASP A 301 -16.19 6.93 9.14
CA ASP A 301 -17.10 6.46 8.10
C ASP A 301 -16.48 5.39 7.18
N VAL A 302 -15.15 5.22 7.24
CA VAL A 302 -14.44 4.16 6.50
C VAL A 302 -14.37 2.90 7.35
N ASP A 303 -14.82 1.76 6.83
CA ASP A 303 -14.86 0.51 7.59
C ASP A 303 -13.51 -0.23 7.55
N ILE A 304 -12.87 -0.24 6.37
CA ILE A 304 -11.64 -0.97 6.09
C ILE A 304 -10.62 -0.03 5.45
N CYS A 305 -9.44 0.09 6.07
CA CYS A 305 -8.33 0.85 5.51
C CYS A 305 -7.20 -0.12 5.11
N ILE A 306 -6.95 -0.24 3.82
CA ILE A 306 -5.87 -1.05 3.25
C ILE A 306 -4.70 -0.13 2.94
N GLY A 307 -3.47 -0.59 3.10
CA GLY A 307 -2.31 0.21 2.76
C GLY A 307 -1.03 -0.61 2.60
N THR A 308 0.06 0.10 2.35
CA THR A 308 1.39 -0.48 2.16
C THR A 308 2.44 0.23 2.99
N LEU A 309 3.51 -0.51 3.32
CA LEU A 309 4.70 0.03 3.97
C LEU A 309 5.81 0.36 2.96
N SER A 310 5.68 -0.08 1.70
CA SER A 310 6.73 0.03 0.66
C SER A 310 6.79 1.35 -0.08
N LYS A 311 6.09 2.35 0.44
CA LYS A 311 6.05 3.71 -0.09
C LYS A 311 6.55 4.66 0.99
N ALA A 312 5.69 5.52 1.51
CA ALA A 312 6.04 6.47 2.57
C ALA A 312 6.56 5.81 3.87
N GLY A 313 6.28 4.52 4.10
CA GLY A 313 6.83 3.76 5.23
C GLY A 313 8.27 3.28 5.04
N GLY A 314 8.85 3.40 3.84
CA GLY A 314 10.24 3.05 3.54
C GLY A 314 10.61 1.57 3.77
N CYS A 315 9.64 0.67 3.92
CA CYS A 315 9.84 -0.73 4.35
C CYS A 315 9.02 -1.71 3.50
N HIS A 316 9.26 -3.02 3.56
CA HIS A 316 8.38 -3.97 2.85
C HIS A 316 7.14 -4.34 3.70
N GLY A 317 5.96 -4.47 3.06
CA GLY A 317 4.74 -4.93 3.75
C GLY A 317 3.44 -4.31 3.24
N GLY A 318 2.33 -4.92 3.63
CA GLY A 318 0.98 -4.37 3.53
C GLY A 318 0.18 -4.61 4.79
N TYR A 319 -0.96 -3.94 4.91
CA TYR A 319 -1.79 -4.09 6.08
C TYR A 319 -3.27 -3.81 5.78
N ILE A 320 -4.13 -4.29 6.69
CA ILE A 320 -5.57 -4.04 6.69
C ILE A 320 -5.98 -3.60 8.09
N ALA A 321 -6.25 -2.32 8.30
CA ALA A 321 -6.74 -1.75 9.55
C ALA A 321 -8.28 -1.75 9.54
N CYS A 322 -8.89 -2.37 10.56
CA CYS A 322 -10.33 -2.63 10.61
C CYS A 322 -10.81 -2.95 12.04
N SER A 323 -12.07 -3.37 12.19
CA SER A 323 -12.57 -3.91 13.48
C SER A 323 -11.92 -5.26 13.82
N LYS A 324 -11.99 -5.66 15.09
CA LYS A 324 -11.52 -7.00 15.53
C LYS A 324 -12.25 -8.14 14.82
N LYS A 325 -13.57 -8.00 14.60
CA LYS A 325 -14.40 -8.99 13.89
C LYS A 325 -13.91 -9.16 12.45
N TRP A 326 -13.66 -8.05 11.75
CA TRP A 326 -13.11 -8.08 10.39
C TRP A 326 -11.72 -8.69 10.33
N LYS A 327 -10.81 -8.35 11.25
CA LYS A 327 -9.50 -9.01 11.34
C LYS A 327 -9.64 -10.52 11.51
N GLN A 328 -10.54 -10.99 12.40
CA GLN A 328 -10.77 -12.41 12.62
C GLN A 328 -11.32 -13.14 11.40
N LEU A 329 -12.17 -12.48 10.61
CA LEU A 329 -12.67 -13.03 9.36
C LEU A 329 -11.55 -13.11 8.31
N ILE A 330 -10.80 -12.02 8.13
CA ILE A 330 -9.75 -11.93 7.12
C ILE A 330 -8.60 -12.89 7.44
N GLN A 331 -8.18 -13.02 8.70
CA GLN A 331 -7.15 -14.01 9.06
C GLN A 331 -7.60 -15.47 8.79
N SER A 332 -8.92 -15.71 8.84
CA SER A 332 -9.50 -17.04 8.67
C SER A 332 -9.77 -17.40 7.21
N ARG A 333 -10.05 -16.41 6.34
CA ARG A 333 -10.49 -16.61 4.95
C ARG A 333 -9.68 -15.86 3.87
N GLY A 334 -8.88 -14.88 4.25
CA GLY A 334 -8.02 -14.11 3.35
C GLY A 334 -6.89 -14.96 2.80
N ARG A 335 -7.03 -15.41 1.55
CA ARG A 335 -6.15 -16.45 0.98
C ARG A 335 -4.69 -16.05 0.92
N SER A 336 -4.41 -14.84 0.45
CA SER A 336 -3.04 -14.32 0.30
C SER A 336 -2.36 -14.04 1.65
N PHE A 337 -3.11 -13.89 2.74
CA PHE A 337 -2.57 -13.89 4.10
C PHE A 337 -2.26 -15.33 4.56
N ILE A 338 -3.20 -16.25 4.37
CA ILE A 338 -3.11 -17.64 4.84
C ILE A 338 -1.95 -18.40 4.19
N PHE A 339 -1.80 -18.27 2.87
CA PHE A 339 -0.90 -19.09 2.06
C PHE A 339 0.40 -18.36 1.72
N SER A 340 0.80 -17.41 2.54
CA SER A 340 2.05 -16.67 2.36
C SER A 340 2.88 -16.63 3.64
N THR A 341 4.18 -16.50 3.48
CA THR A 341 5.14 -16.34 4.57
C THR A 341 4.94 -14.98 5.23
N SER A 342 5.10 -14.90 6.55
CA SER A 342 4.99 -13.62 7.27
C SER A 342 6.18 -12.72 6.95
N THR A 343 6.01 -11.42 7.15
CA THR A 343 7.07 -10.41 6.99
C THR A 343 8.30 -10.76 7.83
N PRO A 344 9.54 -10.62 7.31
CA PRO A 344 10.76 -10.76 8.10
C PRO A 344 10.75 -9.88 9.37
N VAL A 345 11.22 -10.41 10.50
CA VAL A 345 11.26 -9.74 11.81
C VAL A 345 12.04 -8.41 11.75
N PRO A 346 13.23 -8.33 11.10
CA PRO A 346 13.91 -7.04 10.91
C PRO A 346 13.07 -6.01 10.15
N ILE A 347 12.27 -6.45 9.19
CA ILE A 347 11.40 -5.57 8.41
C ILE A 347 10.19 -5.12 9.25
N ALA A 348 9.61 -6.01 10.07
CA ALA A 348 8.54 -5.64 11.00
C ALA A 348 9.04 -4.62 12.06
N ALA A 349 10.27 -4.78 12.56
CA ALA A 349 10.92 -3.84 13.47
C ALA A 349 11.16 -2.48 12.79
N ALA A 350 11.73 -2.47 11.58
CA ALA A 350 11.97 -1.27 10.79
C ALA A 350 10.66 -0.51 10.51
N ALA A 351 9.62 -1.23 10.06
CA ALA A 351 8.33 -0.63 9.76
C ALA A 351 7.67 -0.07 11.03
N HIS A 352 7.81 -0.72 12.19
CA HIS A 352 7.32 -0.16 13.45
C HIS A 352 8.02 1.16 13.77
N ALA A 353 9.35 1.21 13.67
CA ALA A 353 10.12 2.45 13.84
C ALA A 353 9.66 3.54 12.86
N ALA A 354 9.42 3.17 11.59
CA ALA A 354 8.93 4.10 10.57
C ALA A 354 7.56 4.70 10.92
N VAL A 355 6.63 3.91 11.47
CA VAL A 355 5.33 4.43 11.96
C VAL A 355 5.55 5.46 13.07
N ILE A 356 6.42 5.17 14.04
CA ILE A 356 6.66 6.08 15.17
C ILE A 356 7.34 7.38 14.71
N VAL A 357 8.37 7.27 13.87
CA VAL A 357 9.06 8.43 13.28
C VAL A 357 8.09 9.25 12.44
N ALA A 358 7.29 8.65 11.56
CA ALA A 358 6.32 9.37 10.73
C ALA A 358 5.26 10.12 11.56
N LYS A 359 4.86 9.58 12.73
CA LYS A 359 3.94 10.26 13.65
C LYS A 359 4.60 11.46 14.33
N LYS A 360 5.86 11.32 14.80
CA LYS A 360 6.60 12.37 15.53
C LYS A 360 7.14 13.47 14.62
N GLU A 361 7.76 13.10 13.50
CA GLU A 361 8.39 14.01 12.53
C GLU A 361 7.39 14.61 11.54
N MET A 362 6.38 15.32 12.06
CA MET A 362 5.36 15.96 11.23
C MET A 362 5.92 16.96 10.21
N TRP A 363 7.15 17.45 10.40
CA TRP A 363 7.83 18.31 9.44
C TRP A 363 8.04 17.63 8.09
N ARG A 364 8.23 16.31 8.01
CA ARG A 364 8.43 15.58 6.74
C ARG A 364 7.22 15.73 5.83
N ARG A 365 6.03 15.45 6.38
CA ARG A 365 4.75 15.68 5.69
C ARG A 365 4.61 17.13 5.26
N ARG A 366 4.84 18.08 6.17
CA ARG A 366 4.75 19.52 5.85
C ARG A 366 5.71 19.90 4.73
N ALA A 367 6.92 19.35 4.72
CA ALA A 367 7.89 19.59 3.66
C ALA A 367 7.37 19.10 2.31
N ILE A 368 6.79 17.88 2.23
CA ILE A 368 6.16 17.37 1.00
C ILE A 368 5.06 18.34 0.51
N TRP A 369 4.11 18.70 1.37
CA TRP A 369 3.00 19.58 0.98
C TRP A 369 3.46 20.99 0.60
N ASN A 370 4.52 21.50 1.23
CA ASN A 370 5.16 22.74 0.80
C ASN A 370 5.80 22.58 -0.58
N ARG A 371 6.38 21.42 -0.93
CA ARG A 371 6.92 21.18 -2.29
C ARG A 371 5.81 21.10 -3.34
N VAL A 372 4.65 20.53 -3.00
CA VAL A 372 3.46 20.56 -3.87
C VAL A 372 3.03 22.02 -4.12
N GLN A 373 2.99 22.84 -3.07
CA GLN A 373 2.70 24.26 -3.19
C GLN A 373 3.72 24.99 -4.07
N ASP A 374 5.00 24.81 -3.78
CA ASP A 374 6.10 25.43 -4.54
C ASP A 374 6.03 25.05 -6.02
N PHE A 375 5.80 23.78 -6.33
CA PHE A 375 5.69 23.32 -7.71
C PHE A 375 4.49 23.95 -8.43
N ARG A 376 3.33 24.01 -7.77
CA ARG A 376 2.14 24.66 -8.31
C ARG A 376 2.40 26.15 -8.58
N ASP A 377 3.02 26.84 -7.64
CA ASP A 377 3.27 28.29 -7.75
C ASP A 377 4.32 28.62 -8.82
N LEU A 378 5.31 27.74 -9.00
CA LEU A 378 6.36 27.88 -10.03
C LEU A 378 5.86 27.54 -11.44
N THR A 379 4.98 26.54 -11.57
CA THR A 379 4.61 26.00 -12.90
C THR A 379 3.22 26.42 -13.37
N GLY A 380 2.34 26.83 -12.45
CA GLY A 380 0.92 27.06 -12.72
C GLY A 380 0.11 25.77 -12.94
N ILE A 381 0.71 24.59 -12.81
CA ILE A 381 0.01 23.30 -12.99
C ILE A 381 -0.88 23.05 -11.77
N PRO A 382 -2.19 22.79 -11.95
CA PRO A 382 -3.15 22.67 -10.85
C PRO A 382 -3.07 21.32 -10.13
N ILE A 383 -1.91 21.02 -9.54
CA ILE A 383 -1.71 19.79 -8.75
C ILE A 383 -2.33 19.91 -7.36
N THR A 384 -2.84 18.79 -6.86
CA THR A 384 -3.55 18.70 -5.58
C THR A 384 -2.94 17.71 -4.60
N SER A 385 -1.91 16.96 -5.02
CA SER A 385 -1.25 15.96 -4.19
C SER A 385 0.25 15.87 -4.49
N PRO A 386 1.01 15.08 -3.71
CA PRO A 386 2.42 14.79 -3.96
C PRO A 386 2.69 13.91 -5.19
N ILE A 387 1.64 13.45 -5.87
CA ILE A 387 1.74 12.76 -7.16
C ILE A 387 1.48 13.79 -8.25
N ILE A 388 2.47 13.99 -9.10
CA ILE A 388 2.43 15.01 -10.16
C ILE A 388 2.46 14.29 -11.50
N SER A 389 1.33 14.30 -12.20
CA SER A 389 1.22 13.75 -13.55
C SER A 389 1.41 14.84 -14.59
N LEU A 390 2.40 14.66 -15.46
CA LEU A 390 2.65 15.55 -16.61
C LEU A 390 2.23 14.84 -17.89
N ILE A 391 1.03 15.14 -18.38
CA ILE A 391 0.47 14.51 -19.57
C ILE A 391 1.12 15.10 -20.82
N VAL A 392 1.98 14.32 -21.48
CA VAL A 392 2.72 14.72 -22.69
C VAL A 392 2.17 14.12 -23.99
N GLY A 393 1.07 13.35 -23.91
CA GLY A 393 0.38 12.78 -25.07
C GLY A 393 0.86 11.37 -25.41
N SER A 394 1.48 11.20 -26.59
CA SER A 394 1.83 9.87 -27.10
C SER A 394 2.96 9.20 -26.31
N GLU A 395 3.00 7.87 -26.33
CA GLU A 395 4.08 7.06 -25.73
C GLU A 395 5.48 7.54 -26.18
N ALA A 396 5.63 7.83 -27.48
CA ALA A 396 6.89 8.33 -28.03
C ALA A 396 7.31 9.67 -27.40
N LYS A 397 6.37 10.59 -27.13
CA LYS A 397 6.63 11.86 -26.44
C LYS A 397 6.99 11.64 -24.98
N ALA A 398 6.34 10.69 -24.30
CA ALA A 398 6.66 10.32 -22.92
C ALA A 398 8.08 9.77 -22.79
N LEU A 399 8.47 8.83 -23.67
CA LEU A 399 9.83 8.31 -23.73
C LEU A 399 10.85 9.41 -24.04
N GLN A 400 10.56 10.28 -25.01
CA GLN A 400 11.43 11.41 -25.34
C GLN A 400 11.62 12.37 -24.15
N ALA A 401 10.55 12.72 -23.44
CA ALA A 401 10.63 13.58 -22.26
C ALA A 401 11.43 12.91 -21.13
N SER A 402 11.20 11.62 -20.88
CA SER A 402 11.94 10.82 -19.89
C SER A 402 13.45 10.81 -20.17
N ARG A 403 13.85 10.57 -21.44
CA ARG A 403 15.26 10.61 -21.86
C ARG A 403 15.87 11.99 -21.68
N HIS A 404 15.14 13.04 -22.06
CA HIS A 404 15.62 14.40 -21.90
C HIS A 404 15.90 14.73 -20.43
N LEU A 405 15.01 14.37 -19.53
CA LEU A 405 15.21 14.54 -18.08
C LEU A 405 16.38 13.71 -17.55
N LEU A 406 16.57 12.51 -18.08
CA LEU A 406 17.71 11.64 -17.74
C LEU A 406 19.06 12.30 -18.13
N GLU A 407 19.14 12.96 -19.30
CA GLU A 407 20.32 13.74 -19.70
C GLU A 407 20.66 14.83 -18.68
N PHE A 408 19.65 15.49 -18.09
CA PHE A 408 19.82 16.48 -17.03
C PHE A 408 20.06 15.91 -15.63
N GLY A 409 20.12 14.57 -15.49
CA GLY A 409 20.43 13.91 -14.23
C GLY A 409 19.20 13.53 -13.39
N PHE A 410 17.99 13.61 -13.96
CA PHE A 410 16.75 13.21 -13.29
C PHE A 410 16.24 11.89 -13.86
N HIS A 411 16.16 10.86 -13.02
CA HIS A 411 15.55 9.60 -13.39
C HIS A 411 14.04 9.66 -13.15
N ILE A 412 13.30 9.84 -14.25
CA ILE A 412 11.84 9.93 -14.28
C ILE A 412 11.34 8.95 -15.35
N THR A 413 10.73 7.85 -14.92
CA THR A 413 10.23 6.83 -15.85
C THR A 413 8.99 7.31 -16.60
N ALA A 414 8.97 7.08 -17.92
CA ALA A 414 7.76 7.27 -18.72
C ALA A 414 6.69 6.23 -18.34
N ILE A 415 5.51 6.72 -17.95
CA ILE A 415 4.34 5.87 -17.65
C ILE A 415 3.55 5.65 -18.95
N ARG A 416 3.21 4.39 -19.24
CA ARG A 416 2.55 3.95 -20.50
C ARG A 416 1.70 2.68 -20.25
N PRO A 417 0.85 2.24 -21.21
CA PRO A 417 0.07 1.02 -21.04
C PRO A 417 0.92 -0.19 -20.62
N PRO A 418 0.41 -1.07 -19.74
CA PRO A 418 -0.97 -1.13 -19.22
C PRO A 418 -1.21 -0.31 -17.94
N THR A 419 -0.28 0.55 -17.52
CA THR A 419 -0.41 1.32 -16.27
C THR A 419 -1.36 2.51 -16.38
N VAL A 420 -1.45 3.13 -17.56
CA VAL A 420 -2.37 4.21 -17.93
C VAL A 420 -3.03 3.94 -19.28
#